data_AF-A0A8C6JA29-F1
#
_entry.id   AF-A0A8C6JA29-F1
#
_cell.length_a   1.000
_cell.length_b   1.000
_cell.length_c   1.000
_cell.angle_alpha   90.00
_cell.angle_beta   90.00
_cell.angle_gamma   90.00
#
_symmetry.space_group_name_H-M   'P 1'
#
loop_
_entity.id
_entity.type
_entity.pdbx_description
1 polymer ?
#
loop_
_entity_poly.entity_id
_entity_poly.type
_entity_poly.pdbx_seq_one_letter_code
_entity_poly.pdbx_strand_id
1 'polypeptide(L)'
;MAPQVLLPYLCHLFSRPRSYRKMVCLPAAALALRRWLGIGLFVLLCLRLGYAQEKKVVKSKVGEKVGLPCCHEIPSSESLQNYRVYWQKNITEVVLAYAAGKRISDHSSARYENRTEIDPRNLTLWISSMEILDNGPYWCVVQHLRSSQNSMVVCNEPVNLFVTADFSEPNLTAEVSADSCESTELVVMCSSYGGFPKPRLSGALNNMSVVWNASWVTESNLSPYNITGKLSLNVTRDANITCSVEYNGFTKSTSLLLKKTNDCVLPTVAPSYNVITASSIIIVIFVLAITLAARYLPRHVCSHCCKCQDSVEQNVKEGTKPPVSSKVTSETSFV
;
A
#
# COMPACT_ATOMS: atom_id res chain seq x y z
N MET A 1 50.41 43.34 -7.92
CA MET A 1 50.42 44.54 -8.78
C MET A 1 49.10 45.28 -8.53
N ALA A 2 49.15 46.50 -8.00
CA ALA A 2 48.05 47.48 -8.04
C ALA A 2 48.27 48.41 -9.26
N PRO A 3 47.30 49.24 -9.75
CA PRO A 3 46.57 50.33 -9.07
C PRO A 3 45.02 50.14 -9.19
N GLN A 4 44.07 51.04 -8.84
CA GLN A 4 43.87 52.20 -7.93
C GLN A 4 42.33 52.33 -7.74
N VAL A 5 41.75 52.72 -6.59
CA VAL A 5 41.61 54.06 -5.98
C VAL A 5 40.96 55.14 -6.88
N LEU A 6 39.71 55.50 -6.58
CA LEU A 6 39.36 56.90 -6.29
C LEU A 6 38.13 57.00 -5.38
N LEU A 7 38.13 58.03 -4.53
CA LEU A 7 37.04 58.47 -3.65
C LEU A 7 37.13 60.00 -3.59
N PRO A 8 36.02 60.74 -3.46
CA PRO A 8 36.10 62.01 -2.75
C PRO A 8 35.04 62.15 -1.66
N TYR A 9 35.45 62.86 -0.60
CA TYR A 9 34.60 63.30 0.50
C TYR A 9 33.75 64.51 0.08
N LEU A 10 32.68 64.77 0.83
CA LEU A 10 32.45 66.15 1.28
C LEU A 10 31.77 66.18 2.66
N CYS A 11 32.37 66.90 3.59
CA CYS A 11 31.80 67.20 4.90
C CYS A 11 31.48 68.69 4.98
N HIS A 12 30.38 69.06 5.63
CA HIS A 12 30.16 70.42 6.10
C HIS A 12 30.00 70.44 7.62
N LEU A 13 30.97 71.07 8.28
CA LEU A 13 30.86 71.56 9.65
C LEU A 13 30.13 72.90 9.64
N PHE A 14 29.33 73.19 10.67
CA PHE A 14 29.31 74.53 11.26
C PHE A 14 28.85 74.54 12.73
N SER A 15 29.45 75.44 13.51
CA SER A 15 29.13 75.95 14.86
C SER A 15 28.42 75.07 15.91
N ARG A 16 29.15 74.84 17.02
CA ARG A 16 28.55 74.83 18.37
C ARG A 16 28.06 76.25 18.74
N PRO A 17 27.15 76.35 19.72
CA PRO A 17 27.54 77.06 20.95
C PRO A 17 27.51 76.17 22.20
N ARG A 18 28.03 76.69 23.32
CA ARG A 18 28.07 75.98 24.62
C ARG A 18 26.69 76.00 25.29
N SER A 19 26.27 74.87 25.85
CA SER A 19 25.37 74.84 27.01
C SER A 19 25.72 73.66 27.93
N TYR A 20 25.30 73.72 29.19
CA TYR A 20 25.86 72.90 30.27
C TYR A 20 25.36 71.45 30.27
N ARG A 21 26.29 70.49 30.51
CA ARG A 21 25.92 69.14 30.95
C ARG A 21 25.29 69.22 32.34
N LYS A 22 24.01 68.87 32.47
CA LYS A 22 23.49 68.24 33.69
C LYS A 22 23.47 66.73 33.46
N MET A 23 24.33 65.99 34.16
CA MET A 23 24.19 64.54 34.26
C MET A 23 23.00 64.24 35.17
N VAL A 24 21.90 63.79 34.57
CA VAL A 24 20.79 63.18 35.31
C VAL A 24 20.94 61.68 35.16
N CYS A 25 21.41 61.01 36.21
CA CYS A 25 21.42 59.56 36.28
C CYS A 25 19.98 59.07 36.45
N LEU A 26 19.34 58.61 35.36
CA LEU A 26 18.10 57.86 35.48
C LEU A 26 18.39 56.54 36.23
N PRO A 27 17.50 56.09 37.14
CA PRO A 27 17.68 54.83 37.84
C PRO A 27 17.59 53.66 36.84
N ALA A 28 18.50 52.67 36.99
CA ALA A 28 18.63 51.54 36.06
C ALA A 28 17.33 50.74 35.85
N ALA A 29 16.44 50.73 36.85
CA ALA A 29 15.10 50.11 36.77
C ALA A 29 14.25 50.62 35.58
N ALA A 30 14.37 51.90 35.20
CA ALA A 30 13.55 52.49 34.13
C ALA A 30 13.89 51.92 32.73
N LEU A 31 15.12 51.44 32.54
CA LEU A 31 15.58 50.85 31.26
C LEU A 31 15.13 49.39 31.09
N ALA A 32 15.01 48.64 32.19
CA ALA A 32 14.51 47.26 32.17
C ALA A 32 13.03 47.22 31.75
N LEU A 33 12.19 48.05 32.37
CA LEU A 33 10.75 48.07 32.10
C LEU A 33 10.43 48.46 30.63
N ARG A 34 11.17 49.41 30.06
CA ARG A 34 11.05 49.78 28.64
C ARG A 34 11.41 48.62 27.69
N ARG A 35 12.40 47.78 28.03
CA ARG A 35 12.74 46.60 27.20
C ARG A 35 11.64 45.54 27.23
N TRP A 36 11.07 45.23 28.40
CA TRP A 36 9.97 44.26 28.49
C TRP A 36 8.69 44.76 27.81
N LEU A 37 8.34 46.04 27.94
CA LEU A 37 7.22 46.63 27.20
C LEU A 37 7.43 46.56 25.68
N GLY A 38 8.65 46.83 25.19
CA GLY A 38 8.98 46.72 23.77
C GLY A 38 8.89 45.29 23.23
N ILE A 39 9.42 44.31 23.96
CA ILE A 39 9.35 42.88 23.59
C ILE A 39 7.89 42.39 23.63
N GLY A 40 7.15 42.72 24.69
CA GLY A 40 5.73 42.36 24.82
C GLY A 40 4.89 42.93 23.68
N LEU A 41 5.09 44.21 23.32
CA LEU A 41 4.41 44.84 22.19
C LEU A 41 4.78 44.18 20.85
N PHE A 42 6.05 43.83 20.64
CA PHE A 42 6.51 43.16 19.41
C PHE A 42 5.92 41.75 19.28
N VAL A 43 5.88 40.97 20.37
CA VAL A 43 5.20 39.66 20.41
C VAL A 43 3.70 39.81 20.14
N LEU A 44 3.04 40.82 20.73
CA LEU A 44 1.63 41.11 20.45
C LEU A 44 1.39 41.48 18.97
N LEU A 45 2.34 42.18 18.34
CA LEU A 45 2.29 42.54 16.92
C LEU A 45 2.47 41.31 16.02
N CYS A 46 3.41 40.42 16.33
CA CYS A 46 3.58 39.14 15.64
C CYS A 46 2.34 38.25 15.75
N LEU A 47 1.72 38.17 16.94
CA LEU A 47 0.46 37.44 17.16
C LEU A 47 -0.73 38.04 16.40
N ARG A 48 -0.70 39.33 16.04
CA ARG A 48 -1.71 39.98 15.18
C ARG A 48 -1.47 39.77 13.69
N LEU A 49 -0.24 39.48 13.27
CA LEU A 49 0.14 39.25 11.87
C LEU A 49 0.02 37.78 11.44
N GLY A 50 -0.03 36.85 12.39
CA GLY A 50 -0.13 35.40 12.17
C GLY A 50 -1.50 34.85 11.75
N TYR A 51 -2.24 35.54 10.87
CA TYR A 51 -3.47 34.98 10.30
C TYR A 51 -3.14 33.89 9.27
N ALA A 52 -2.99 32.65 9.75
CA ALA A 52 -2.97 31.46 8.91
C ALA A 52 -4.36 31.26 8.28
N GLN A 53 -4.56 31.76 7.07
CA GLN A 53 -5.81 31.59 6.33
C GLN A 53 -6.05 30.10 6.08
N GLU A 54 -7.13 29.56 6.65
CA GLU A 54 -7.50 28.15 6.53
C GLU A 54 -7.88 27.85 5.08
N LYS A 55 -7.00 27.13 4.37
CA LYS A 55 -7.21 26.81 2.96
C LYS A 55 -8.29 25.74 2.85
N LYS A 56 -9.46 26.11 2.30
CA LYS A 56 -10.56 25.19 2.01
C LYS A 56 -10.03 23.99 1.20
N VAL A 57 -10.34 22.77 1.64
CA VAL A 57 -9.94 21.52 0.97
C VAL A 57 -11.19 20.77 0.53
N VAL A 58 -11.24 20.40 -0.75
CA VAL A 58 -12.27 19.53 -1.32
C VAL A 58 -11.59 18.26 -1.82
N LYS A 59 -12.21 17.09 -1.58
CA LYS A 59 -11.78 15.80 -2.12
C LYS A 59 -12.83 15.31 -3.13
N SER A 60 -12.37 14.71 -4.23
CA SER A 60 -13.23 14.09 -5.27
C SER A 60 -12.55 12.87 -5.85
N LYS A 61 -13.32 11.90 -6.35
CA LYS A 61 -12.81 10.79 -7.17
C LYS A 61 -12.90 11.14 -8.66
N VAL A 62 -12.05 10.52 -9.47
CA VAL A 62 -12.14 10.57 -10.94
C VAL A 62 -13.53 10.12 -11.40
N GLY A 63 -14.11 10.85 -12.35
CA GLY A 63 -15.45 10.61 -12.90
C GLY A 63 -16.61 11.24 -12.13
N GLU A 64 -16.42 11.71 -10.89
CA GLU A 64 -17.49 12.34 -10.09
C GLU A 64 -17.83 13.77 -10.56
N LYS A 65 -18.94 14.32 -10.04
CA LYS A 65 -19.28 15.75 -10.09
C LYS A 65 -19.10 16.36 -8.70
N VAL A 66 -18.32 17.43 -8.59
CA VAL A 66 -17.97 18.08 -7.31
C VAL A 66 -18.19 19.59 -7.35
N GLY A 67 -18.55 20.17 -6.22
CA GLY A 67 -18.70 21.62 -6.02
C GLY A 67 -17.51 22.22 -5.25
N LEU A 68 -16.88 23.26 -5.78
CA LEU A 68 -15.87 24.06 -5.09
C LEU A 68 -16.54 25.32 -4.51
N PRO A 69 -16.63 25.48 -3.17
CA PRO A 69 -17.37 26.59 -2.55
C PRO A 69 -16.59 27.91 -2.68
N CYS A 70 -17.27 28.97 -3.09
CA CYS A 70 -16.66 30.30 -3.19
C CYS A 70 -16.46 30.97 -1.80
N CYS A 71 -15.95 32.20 -1.78
CA CYS A 71 -15.83 33.06 -0.61
C CYS A 71 -16.89 34.17 -0.52
N HIS A 72 -17.91 34.17 -1.39
CA HIS A 72 -18.98 35.18 -1.40
C HIS A 72 -20.31 34.56 -1.83
N GLU A 73 -21.39 34.92 -1.12
CA GLU A 73 -22.77 34.69 -1.55
C GLU A 73 -23.40 36.02 -1.95
N ILE A 74 -24.08 36.06 -3.09
CA ILE A 74 -24.82 37.23 -3.56
C ILE A 74 -26.04 37.46 -2.64
N PRO A 75 -26.19 38.66 -2.04
CA PRO A 75 -27.35 39.02 -1.23
C PRO A 75 -28.66 38.81 -1.98
N SER A 76 -29.74 38.42 -1.30
CA SER A 76 -31.06 38.21 -1.91
C SER A 76 -31.71 39.48 -2.50
N SER A 77 -31.16 40.66 -2.20
CA SER A 77 -31.50 41.96 -2.79
C SER A 77 -30.77 42.26 -4.09
N GLU A 78 -29.84 41.41 -4.51
CA GLU A 78 -28.95 41.62 -5.66
C GLU A 78 -29.00 40.41 -6.62
N SER A 79 -28.30 40.50 -7.75
CA SER A 79 -28.18 39.39 -8.71
C SER A 79 -26.79 39.37 -9.35
N LEU A 80 -26.46 38.27 -10.02
CA LEU A 80 -25.21 38.08 -10.79
C LEU A 80 -24.97 39.16 -11.87
N GLN A 81 -25.96 40.01 -12.19
CA GLN A 81 -25.76 41.19 -13.03
C GLN A 81 -24.89 42.27 -12.37
N ASN A 82 -24.93 42.39 -11.05
CA ASN A 82 -24.13 43.35 -10.28
C ASN A 82 -22.69 42.85 -10.05
N TYR A 83 -22.31 41.70 -10.61
CA TYR A 83 -21.05 41.02 -10.30
C TYR A 83 -20.27 40.63 -11.55
N ARG A 84 -18.95 40.52 -11.36
CA ARG A 84 -18.05 39.78 -12.22
C ARG A 84 -17.37 38.70 -11.38
N VAL A 85 -17.43 37.46 -11.84
CA VAL A 85 -16.96 36.27 -11.12
C VAL A 85 -16.00 35.51 -12.01
N TYR A 86 -14.84 35.16 -11.49
CA TYR A 86 -13.87 34.30 -12.14
C TYR A 86 -13.56 33.10 -11.25
N TRP A 87 -13.56 31.91 -11.83
CA TRP A 87 -12.89 30.75 -11.28
C TRP A 87 -11.61 30.49 -12.08
N GLN A 88 -10.48 30.46 -11.39
CA GLN A 88 -9.15 30.31 -12.00
C GLN A 88 -8.39 29.15 -11.36
N LYS A 89 -7.80 28.27 -12.17
CA LYS A 89 -6.88 27.21 -11.72
C LYS A 89 -5.44 27.70 -11.88
N ASN A 90 -4.59 27.44 -10.88
CA ASN A 90 -3.20 27.88 -10.87
C ASN A 90 -3.00 29.39 -11.17
N ILE A 91 -3.98 30.24 -10.81
CA ILE A 91 -4.05 31.70 -11.08
C ILE A 91 -4.21 32.06 -12.57
N THR A 92 -3.65 31.30 -13.51
CA THR A 92 -3.60 31.64 -14.95
C THR A 92 -4.67 30.99 -15.82
N GLU A 93 -5.10 29.76 -15.52
CA GLU A 93 -6.09 29.04 -16.32
C GLU A 93 -7.50 29.45 -15.91
N VAL A 94 -8.20 30.24 -16.74
CA VAL A 94 -9.61 30.57 -16.51
C VAL A 94 -10.47 29.33 -16.78
N VAL A 95 -11.13 28.86 -15.72
CA VAL A 95 -11.99 27.68 -15.71
C VAL A 95 -13.38 28.07 -16.20
N LEU A 96 -13.92 29.14 -15.62
CA LEU A 96 -15.24 29.68 -15.89
C LEU A 96 -15.27 31.15 -15.45
N ALA A 97 -15.91 32.01 -16.24
CA ALA A 97 -16.06 33.43 -15.92
C ALA A 97 -17.47 33.94 -16.26
N TYR A 98 -17.99 34.85 -15.45
CA TYR A 98 -19.26 35.55 -15.65
C TYR A 98 -19.09 37.06 -15.44
N ALA A 99 -19.81 37.86 -16.23
CA ALA A 99 -19.95 39.31 -16.04
C ALA A 99 -21.36 39.74 -16.43
N ALA A 100 -21.96 40.66 -15.67
CA ALA A 100 -23.31 41.19 -15.97
C ALA A 100 -24.35 40.07 -16.22
N GLY A 101 -24.30 39.00 -15.40
CA GLY A 101 -25.19 37.85 -15.50
C GLY A 101 -24.92 36.88 -16.66
N LYS A 102 -23.95 37.15 -17.54
CA LYS A 102 -23.63 36.31 -18.71
C LYS A 102 -22.30 35.57 -18.54
N ARG A 103 -22.23 34.32 -18.99
CA ARG A 103 -20.97 33.56 -19.11
C ARG A 103 -20.08 34.22 -20.17
N ILE A 104 -18.79 34.35 -19.88
CA ILE A 104 -17.77 34.74 -20.85
C ILE A 104 -17.18 33.45 -21.43
N SER A 105 -17.50 33.14 -22.68
CA SER A 105 -17.00 31.97 -23.43
C SER A 105 -15.53 32.11 -23.80
N ASP A 106 -15.16 33.29 -24.29
CA ASP A 106 -13.98 33.53 -25.16
C ASP A 106 -12.63 33.37 -24.44
N HIS A 107 -12.65 33.05 -23.13
CA HIS A 107 -11.49 32.93 -22.26
C HIS A 107 -11.47 31.64 -21.42
N SER A 108 -12.52 30.81 -21.42
CA SER A 108 -12.49 29.54 -20.68
C SER A 108 -11.64 28.49 -21.39
N SER A 109 -10.74 27.84 -20.65
CA SER A 109 -9.94 26.72 -21.14
C SER A 109 -10.83 25.59 -21.66
N ALA A 110 -10.51 25.06 -22.86
CA ALA A 110 -11.30 24.03 -23.53
C ALA A 110 -11.45 22.73 -22.70
N ARG A 111 -10.55 22.46 -21.73
CA ARG A 111 -10.71 21.36 -20.76
C ARG A 111 -12.02 21.46 -19.97
N TYR A 112 -12.49 22.68 -19.72
CA TYR A 112 -13.63 22.99 -18.85
C TYR A 112 -14.92 23.33 -19.60
N GLU A 113 -14.88 23.35 -20.93
CA GLU A 113 -16.06 23.50 -21.77
C GLU A 113 -17.03 22.31 -21.56
N ASN A 114 -18.33 22.59 -21.47
CA ASN A 114 -19.42 21.64 -21.20
C ASN A 114 -19.30 20.80 -19.90
N ARG A 115 -18.20 20.89 -19.15
CA ARG A 115 -17.98 20.23 -17.85
C ARG A 115 -18.27 21.13 -16.64
N THR A 116 -18.36 22.44 -16.84
CA THR A 116 -18.41 23.44 -15.75
C THR A 116 -19.68 24.27 -15.71
N GLU A 117 -20.24 24.42 -14.52
CA GLU A 117 -21.42 25.21 -14.18
C GLU A 117 -21.11 26.08 -12.93
N ILE A 118 -21.91 27.11 -12.67
CA ILE A 118 -21.80 27.89 -11.43
C ILE A 118 -23.17 28.08 -10.79
N ASP A 119 -23.24 27.95 -9.47
CA ASP A 119 -24.41 28.38 -8.71
C ASP A 119 -24.55 29.91 -8.79
N PRO A 120 -25.69 30.46 -9.26
CA PRO A 120 -25.83 31.90 -9.51
C PRO A 120 -25.94 32.75 -8.23
N ARG A 121 -25.97 32.13 -7.04
CA ARG A 121 -26.14 32.79 -5.74
C ARG A 121 -24.94 32.59 -4.81
N ASN A 122 -24.56 31.35 -4.50
CA ASN A 122 -23.40 31.04 -3.64
C ASN A 122 -22.07 30.91 -4.41
N LEU A 123 -22.11 31.06 -5.74
CA LEU A 123 -20.96 31.11 -6.64
C LEU A 123 -20.08 29.85 -6.64
N THR A 124 -20.59 28.73 -6.11
CA THR A 124 -19.94 27.41 -6.15
C THR A 124 -19.72 26.99 -7.60
N LEU A 125 -18.47 26.70 -7.96
CA LEU A 125 -18.13 26.07 -9.24
C LEU A 125 -18.44 24.58 -9.15
N TRP A 126 -19.30 24.09 -10.03
CA TRP A 126 -19.50 22.66 -10.23
C TRP A 126 -18.64 22.17 -11.39
N ILE A 127 -17.84 21.13 -11.17
CA ILE A 127 -17.05 20.45 -12.20
C ILE A 127 -17.56 19.03 -12.33
N SER A 128 -17.94 18.63 -13.54
CA SER A 128 -18.45 17.29 -13.87
C SER A 128 -17.38 16.44 -14.56
N SER A 129 -17.47 15.11 -14.37
CA SER A 129 -16.52 14.13 -14.91
C SER A 129 -15.07 14.46 -14.53
N MET A 130 -14.79 14.44 -13.22
CA MET A 130 -13.48 14.83 -12.64
C MET A 130 -12.29 14.07 -13.25
N GLU A 131 -11.21 14.78 -13.61
CA GLU A 131 -9.96 14.21 -14.13
C GLU A 131 -8.80 14.38 -13.12
N ILE A 132 -7.75 13.55 -13.20
CA ILE A 132 -6.54 13.73 -12.36
C ILE A 132 -5.87 15.10 -12.67
N LEU A 133 -5.97 15.58 -13.91
CA LEU A 133 -5.48 16.90 -14.33
C LEU A 133 -6.20 18.06 -13.63
N ASP A 134 -7.38 17.83 -13.03
CA ASP A 134 -8.11 18.82 -12.23
C ASP A 134 -7.56 18.99 -10.81
N ASN A 135 -6.73 18.06 -10.33
CA ASN A 135 -6.07 18.19 -9.04
C ASN A 135 -5.25 19.50 -8.95
N GLY A 136 -5.39 20.23 -7.85
CA GLY A 136 -4.64 21.47 -7.58
C GLY A 136 -5.47 22.62 -6.98
N PRO A 137 -4.86 23.81 -6.85
CA PRO A 137 -5.51 24.99 -6.30
C PRO A 137 -6.35 25.75 -7.34
N TYR A 138 -7.56 26.12 -6.93
CA TYR A 138 -8.50 27.00 -7.62
C TYR A 138 -8.69 28.27 -6.81
N TRP A 139 -9.02 29.39 -7.45
CA TRP A 139 -9.38 30.66 -6.82
C TRP A 139 -10.78 31.07 -7.27
N CYS A 140 -11.64 31.45 -6.31
CA CYS A 140 -12.85 32.20 -6.60
C CYS A 140 -12.53 33.70 -6.44
N VAL A 141 -12.61 34.46 -7.53
CA VAL A 141 -12.39 35.91 -7.54
C VAL A 141 -13.69 36.62 -7.90
N VAL A 142 -14.23 37.39 -6.96
CA VAL A 142 -15.53 38.05 -7.08
C VAL A 142 -15.36 39.56 -6.98
N GLN A 143 -15.84 40.27 -8.00
CA GLN A 143 -15.86 41.73 -8.10
C GLN A 143 -17.31 42.22 -8.12
N HIS A 144 -17.68 43.11 -7.19
CA HIS A 144 -18.96 43.81 -7.23
C HIS A 144 -18.85 45.08 -8.10
N LEU A 145 -19.79 45.24 -9.03
CA LEU A 145 -19.78 46.24 -10.11
C LEU A 145 -20.64 47.46 -9.71
N ARG A 146 -20.11 48.36 -8.86
CA ARG A 146 -20.84 49.59 -8.47
C ARG A 146 -20.99 50.59 -9.61
N SER A 147 -20.04 50.59 -10.56
CA SER A 147 -20.08 51.34 -11.82
C SER A 147 -19.10 50.69 -12.81
N SER A 148 -19.25 50.96 -14.11
CA SER A 148 -18.39 50.41 -15.16
C SER A 148 -16.90 50.73 -14.99
N GLN A 149 -16.58 51.79 -14.25
CA GLN A 149 -15.21 52.23 -13.94
C GLN A 149 -14.79 51.97 -12.48
N ASN A 150 -15.66 51.41 -11.63
CA ASN A 150 -15.37 51.20 -10.20
C ASN A 150 -15.92 49.84 -9.72
N SER A 151 -15.11 48.80 -9.88
CA SER A 151 -15.38 47.44 -9.39
C SER A 151 -14.56 47.14 -8.14
N MET A 152 -15.21 46.66 -7.08
CA MET A 152 -14.56 46.30 -5.81
C MET A 152 -14.41 44.78 -5.71
N VAL A 153 -13.19 44.26 -5.48
CA VAL A 153 -13.00 42.85 -5.11
C VAL A 153 -13.60 42.62 -3.73
N VAL A 154 -14.56 41.69 -3.64
CA VAL A 154 -15.24 41.31 -2.38
C VAL A 154 -14.82 39.93 -1.88
N CYS A 155 -14.24 39.09 -2.76
CA CYS A 155 -13.76 37.76 -2.42
C CYS A 155 -12.61 37.35 -3.36
N ASN A 156 -11.57 36.75 -2.78
CA ASN A 156 -10.40 36.20 -3.46
C ASN A 156 -9.74 35.17 -2.53
N GLU A 157 -10.27 33.94 -2.51
CA GLU A 157 -9.75 32.85 -1.67
C GLU A 157 -9.41 31.59 -2.48
N PRO A 158 -8.36 30.83 -2.07
CA PRO A 158 -8.03 29.56 -2.67
C PRO A 158 -8.86 28.39 -2.10
N VAL A 159 -9.25 27.47 -2.98
CA VAL A 159 -9.79 26.15 -2.68
C VAL A 159 -8.86 25.10 -3.27
N ASN A 160 -8.34 24.17 -2.46
CA ASN A 160 -7.53 23.06 -2.95
C ASN A 160 -8.43 21.87 -3.29
N LEU A 161 -8.47 21.49 -4.56
CA LEU A 161 -9.12 20.27 -5.02
C LEU A 161 -8.10 19.13 -5.05
N PHE A 162 -8.33 18.09 -4.25
CA PHE A 162 -7.58 16.85 -4.27
C PHE A 162 -8.39 15.76 -4.97
N VAL A 163 -7.86 15.26 -6.09
CA VAL A 163 -8.49 14.18 -6.85
C VAL A 163 -7.87 12.83 -6.45
N THR A 164 -8.68 11.76 -6.41
CA THR A 164 -8.22 10.38 -6.29
C THR A 164 -8.69 9.51 -7.45
N ALA A 165 -7.85 8.57 -7.88
CA ALA A 165 -8.25 7.45 -8.73
C ALA A 165 -8.03 6.15 -7.95
N ASP A 166 -8.97 5.21 -8.06
CA ASP A 166 -8.81 3.90 -7.42
C ASP A 166 -7.71 3.10 -8.10
N PHE A 167 -6.91 2.43 -7.29
CA PHE A 167 -6.05 1.36 -7.75
C PHE A 167 -6.88 0.13 -8.18
N SER A 168 -6.39 -0.65 -9.13
CA SER A 168 -6.91 -2.00 -9.38
C SER A 168 -6.79 -2.86 -8.12
N GLU A 169 -7.58 -3.93 -8.00
CA GLU A 169 -7.28 -4.93 -6.97
C GLU A 169 -5.83 -5.45 -7.14
N PRO A 170 -5.07 -5.65 -6.06
CA PRO A 170 -3.69 -6.12 -6.16
C PRO A 170 -3.62 -7.53 -6.76
N ASN A 171 -2.89 -7.70 -7.86
CA ASN A 171 -2.56 -9.02 -8.38
C ASN A 171 -1.33 -9.57 -7.62
N LEU A 172 -1.43 -10.79 -7.10
CA LEU A 172 -0.38 -11.49 -6.36
C LEU A 172 0.04 -12.75 -7.13
N THR A 173 1.30 -12.83 -7.51
CA THR A 173 1.93 -14.04 -8.07
C THR A 173 3.10 -14.48 -7.20
N ALA A 174 3.44 -15.77 -7.24
CA ALA A 174 4.60 -16.34 -6.55
C ALA A 174 5.29 -17.34 -7.47
N GLU A 175 6.61 -17.18 -7.64
CA GLU A 175 7.45 -17.99 -8.51
C GLU A 175 8.52 -18.72 -7.67
N VAL A 176 8.66 -20.04 -7.85
CA VAL A 176 9.71 -20.83 -7.18
C VAL A 176 11.04 -20.50 -7.83
N SER A 177 12.00 -20.03 -7.03
CA SER A 177 13.36 -19.68 -7.46
C SER A 177 14.35 -20.81 -7.19
N ALA A 178 14.20 -21.48 -6.05
CA ALA A 178 14.90 -22.70 -5.68
C ALA A 178 14.02 -23.51 -4.72
N ASP A 179 14.28 -24.80 -4.57
CA ASP A 179 13.48 -25.67 -3.72
C ASP A 179 14.34 -26.72 -3.00
N SER A 180 13.93 -27.12 -1.82
CA SER A 180 14.67 -28.04 -0.96
C SER A 180 13.77 -28.73 0.06
N CYS A 181 14.28 -29.80 0.68
CA CYS A 181 13.54 -30.50 1.72
C CYS A 181 13.18 -29.62 2.93
N GLU A 182 13.99 -28.62 3.26
CA GLU A 182 13.78 -27.75 4.43
C GLU A 182 12.92 -26.52 4.09
N SER A 183 13.21 -25.84 2.98
CA SER A 183 12.49 -24.65 2.53
C SER A 183 12.40 -24.51 1.02
N THR A 184 11.25 -24.03 0.54
CA THR A 184 11.07 -23.55 -0.83
C THR A 184 11.38 -22.04 -0.88
N GLU A 185 12.24 -21.61 -1.81
CA GLU A 185 12.55 -20.19 -2.02
C GLU A 185 11.62 -19.59 -3.07
N LEU A 186 10.86 -18.58 -2.68
CA LEU A 186 9.82 -17.94 -3.50
C LEU A 186 10.15 -16.47 -3.76
N VAL A 187 9.96 -16.03 -4.99
CA VAL A 187 9.82 -14.61 -5.34
C VAL A 187 8.34 -14.31 -5.49
N VAL A 188 7.79 -13.58 -4.53
CA VAL A 188 6.42 -13.06 -4.57
C VAL A 188 6.43 -11.70 -5.24
N MET A 189 5.54 -11.50 -6.20
CA MET A 189 5.32 -10.21 -6.86
C MET A 189 3.88 -9.75 -6.61
N CYS A 190 3.73 -8.50 -6.19
CA CYS A 190 2.45 -7.85 -6.02
C CYS A 190 2.37 -6.63 -6.95
N SER A 191 1.30 -6.49 -7.74
CA SER A 191 1.15 -5.38 -8.68
C SER A 191 -0.26 -4.79 -8.69
N SER A 192 -0.37 -3.48 -8.89
CA SER A 192 -1.64 -2.76 -8.98
C SER A 192 -1.51 -1.48 -9.81
N TYR A 193 -2.59 -1.10 -10.49
CA TYR A 193 -2.54 -0.20 -11.65
C TYR A 193 -3.57 0.93 -11.58
N GLY A 194 -3.29 2.04 -12.28
CA GLY A 194 -4.26 3.08 -12.62
C GLY A 194 -4.66 4.07 -11.51
N GLY A 195 -4.13 3.95 -10.30
CA GLY A 195 -4.57 4.74 -9.15
C GLY A 195 -3.82 6.06 -8.94
N PHE A 196 -4.38 6.94 -8.10
CA PHE A 196 -3.80 8.26 -7.78
C PHE A 196 -4.33 8.75 -6.42
N PRO A 197 -3.54 9.45 -5.57
CA PRO A 197 -2.14 9.87 -5.77
C PRO A 197 -1.13 8.73 -5.59
N LYS A 198 0.16 9.06 -5.52
CA LYS A 198 1.26 8.11 -5.29
C LYS A 198 0.94 7.13 -4.13
N PRO A 199 0.99 5.81 -4.36
CA PRO A 199 0.65 4.81 -3.36
C PRO A 199 1.82 4.45 -2.45
N ARG A 200 1.52 3.63 -1.44
CA ARG A 200 2.47 2.81 -0.67
C ARG A 200 2.07 1.34 -0.78
N LEU A 201 3.04 0.45 -0.59
CA LEU A 201 2.81 -1.00 -0.50
C LEU A 201 3.15 -1.48 0.90
N SER A 202 2.23 -2.21 1.53
CA SER A 202 2.39 -2.87 2.81
C SER A 202 1.94 -4.33 2.70
N GLY A 203 2.12 -5.12 3.75
CA GLY A 203 1.73 -6.52 3.74
C GLY A 203 2.13 -7.26 5.00
N ALA A 204 1.66 -8.50 5.12
CA ALA A 204 2.00 -9.38 6.22
C ALA A 204 2.09 -10.83 5.77
N LEU A 205 3.07 -11.57 6.30
CA LEU A 205 3.21 -13.01 6.17
C LEU A 205 2.80 -13.64 7.51
N ASN A 206 1.71 -14.41 7.54
CA ASN A 206 1.15 -14.98 8.77
C ASN A 206 1.02 -13.93 9.91
N ASN A 207 0.41 -12.78 9.60
CA ASN A 207 0.24 -11.60 10.46
C ASN A 207 1.53 -10.85 10.88
N MET A 208 2.72 -11.28 10.46
CA MET A 208 3.97 -10.52 10.68
C MET A 208 4.22 -9.57 9.50
N SER A 209 4.42 -8.28 9.78
CA SER A 209 4.62 -7.24 8.74
C SER A 209 5.86 -7.50 7.87
N VAL A 210 5.72 -7.39 6.55
CA VAL A 210 6.83 -7.55 5.58
C VAL A 210 7.15 -6.24 4.85
N VAL A 211 8.41 -6.08 4.46
CA VAL A 211 8.89 -4.92 3.68
C VAL A 211 9.05 -5.33 2.22
N TRP A 212 8.17 -4.82 1.36
CA TRP A 212 8.25 -5.03 -0.09
C TRP A 212 9.35 -4.16 -0.72
N ASN A 213 10.12 -4.72 -1.65
CA ASN A 213 10.92 -3.93 -2.58
C ASN A 213 9.99 -3.33 -3.64
N ALA A 214 9.38 -2.19 -3.33
CA ALA A 214 8.33 -1.56 -4.11
C ALA A 214 8.84 -0.44 -5.02
N SER A 215 8.46 -0.50 -6.29
CA SER A 215 8.69 0.53 -7.31
C SER A 215 7.36 0.97 -7.92
N TRP A 216 7.32 2.20 -8.45
CA TRP A 216 6.14 2.74 -9.12
C TRP A 216 6.53 3.47 -10.40
N VAL A 217 5.65 3.43 -11.39
CA VAL A 217 5.80 4.08 -12.69
C VAL A 217 4.64 5.06 -12.87
N THR A 218 4.95 6.26 -13.35
CA THR A 218 4.00 7.27 -13.81
C THR A 218 4.67 8.14 -14.87
N GLU A 219 3.90 8.75 -15.76
CA GLU A 219 4.39 9.66 -16.80
C GLU A 219 4.64 11.07 -16.26
N SER A 220 3.85 11.49 -15.26
CA SER A 220 3.88 12.85 -14.71
C SER A 220 3.30 12.91 -13.30
N ASN A 221 3.51 14.03 -12.60
CA ASN A 221 2.93 14.27 -11.28
C ASN A 221 1.38 14.36 -11.27
N LEU A 222 0.73 14.39 -12.44
CA LEU A 222 -0.73 14.41 -12.62
C LEU A 222 -1.23 13.26 -13.53
N SER A 223 -0.41 12.22 -13.73
CA SER A 223 -0.80 10.98 -14.40
C SER A 223 -1.10 9.88 -13.37
N PRO A 224 -1.82 8.79 -13.74
CA PRO A 224 -1.97 7.61 -12.89
C PRO A 224 -0.64 6.99 -12.47
N TYR A 225 -0.65 6.25 -11.37
CA TYR A 225 0.48 5.44 -10.90
C TYR A 225 0.18 3.95 -11.08
N ASN A 226 1.18 3.22 -11.54
CA ASN A 226 1.24 1.76 -11.45
C ASN A 226 2.32 1.39 -10.42
N ILE A 227 2.03 0.46 -9.51
CA ILE A 227 2.96 0.01 -8.45
C ILE A 227 3.21 -1.49 -8.56
N THR A 228 4.49 -1.88 -8.43
CA THR A 228 4.92 -3.28 -8.38
C THR A 228 5.90 -3.46 -7.22
N GLY A 229 5.59 -4.36 -6.30
CA GLY A 229 6.48 -4.82 -5.25
C GLY A 229 6.99 -6.23 -5.52
N LYS A 230 8.26 -6.47 -5.17
CA LYS A 230 8.85 -7.81 -5.11
C LYS A 230 9.29 -8.14 -3.68
N LEU A 231 9.17 -9.41 -3.30
CA LEU A 231 9.52 -9.91 -1.98
C LEU A 231 10.03 -11.35 -2.11
N SER A 232 11.30 -11.57 -1.73
CA SER A 232 11.90 -12.90 -1.66
C SER A 232 11.65 -13.52 -0.28
N LEU A 233 11.19 -14.76 -0.22
CA LEU A 233 10.81 -15.48 1.00
C LEU A 233 11.30 -16.94 0.96
N ASN A 234 11.84 -17.43 2.06
CA ASN A 234 12.14 -18.85 2.25
C ASN A 234 11.04 -19.46 3.13
N VAL A 235 10.27 -20.38 2.56
CA VAL A 235 9.03 -20.89 3.15
C VAL A 235 9.22 -22.35 3.57
N THR A 236 9.20 -22.62 4.87
CA THR A 236 9.38 -23.96 5.47
C THR A 236 8.07 -24.71 5.73
N ARG A 237 6.94 -23.99 5.72
CA ARG A 237 5.56 -24.47 5.89
C ARG A 237 4.62 -23.53 5.16
N ASP A 238 3.46 -24.03 4.73
CA ASP A 238 2.42 -23.23 4.08
C ASP A 238 2.10 -21.96 4.89
N ALA A 239 2.05 -20.82 4.19
CA ALA A 239 1.97 -19.49 4.79
C ALA A 239 1.12 -18.54 3.93
N ASN A 240 0.29 -17.72 4.58
CA ASN A 240 -0.53 -16.72 3.89
C ASN A 240 0.24 -15.40 3.77
N ILE A 241 0.47 -14.93 2.54
CA ILE A 241 1.02 -13.60 2.27
C ILE A 241 -0.11 -12.66 1.86
N THR A 242 -0.25 -11.55 2.58
CA THR A 242 -1.15 -10.44 2.24
C THR A 242 -0.34 -9.29 1.66
N CYS A 243 -0.79 -8.73 0.53
CA CYS A 243 -0.31 -7.48 -0.03
C CYS A 243 -1.40 -6.41 0.03
N SER A 244 -1.05 -5.20 0.43
CA SER A 244 -1.97 -4.06 0.55
C SER A 244 -1.41 -2.81 -0.13
N VAL A 245 -2.24 -2.15 -0.93
CA VAL A 245 -1.94 -0.88 -1.63
C VAL A 245 -2.66 0.24 -0.90
N GLU A 246 -1.91 1.17 -0.31
CA GLU A 246 -2.41 2.29 0.50
C GLU A 246 -2.31 3.62 -0.25
N TYR A 247 -3.38 4.41 -0.28
CA TYR A 247 -3.42 5.69 -0.99
C TYR A 247 -4.48 6.64 -0.41
N ASN A 248 -4.11 7.87 -0.02
CA ASN A 248 -5.01 8.90 0.56
C ASN A 248 -5.92 8.43 1.73
N GLY A 249 -5.52 7.38 2.46
CA GLY A 249 -6.32 6.76 3.54
C GLY A 249 -7.23 5.61 3.09
N PHE A 250 -7.30 5.31 1.79
CA PHE A 250 -7.88 4.09 1.26
C PHE A 250 -6.85 2.95 1.25
N THR A 251 -7.33 1.71 1.27
CA THR A 251 -6.51 0.50 1.16
C THR A 251 -7.25 -0.53 0.31
N LYS A 252 -6.52 -1.19 -0.60
CA LYS A 252 -6.98 -2.40 -1.31
C LYS A 252 -5.99 -3.53 -1.06
N SER A 253 -6.50 -4.74 -0.81
CA SER A 253 -5.67 -5.84 -0.30
C SER A 253 -6.06 -7.20 -0.85
N THR A 254 -5.07 -7.96 -1.28
CA THR A 254 -5.21 -9.35 -1.75
C THR A 254 -4.33 -10.26 -0.90
N SER A 255 -4.72 -11.53 -0.73
CA SER A 255 -3.90 -12.54 -0.05
C SER A 255 -3.72 -13.79 -0.90
N LEU A 256 -2.59 -14.48 -0.72
CA LEU A 256 -2.22 -15.69 -1.44
C LEU A 256 -1.65 -16.73 -0.47
N LEU A 257 -2.08 -17.98 -0.59
CA LEU A 257 -1.47 -19.09 0.15
C LEU A 257 -0.20 -19.55 -0.58
N LEU A 258 0.95 -19.25 0.00
CA LEU A 258 2.23 -19.84 -0.38
C LEU A 258 2.29 -21.27 0.17
N LYS A 259 2.62 -22.24 -0.68
CA LYS A 259 2.80 -23.64 -0.30
C LYS A 259 4.27 -24.00 -0.22
N LYS A 260 4.64 -24.89 0.70
CA LYS A 260 5.98 -25.48 0.77
C LYS A 260 5.98 -26.82 0.03
N THR A 261 6.84 -27.00 -0.96
CA THR A 261 6.95 -28.25 -1.72
C THR A 261 7.54 -29.36 -0.85
N ASN A 262 7.07 -30.60 -1.00
CA ASN A 262 7.50 -31.74 -0.18
C ASN A 262 8.13 -32.87 -0.99
N ASP A 263 8.83 -32.53 -2.08
CA ASP A 263 9.48 -33.47 -3.00
C ASP A 263 10.82 -34.00 -2.43
N CYS A 264 10.74 -34.53 -1.22
CA CYS A 264 11.83 -35.21 -0.54
C CYS A 264 11.95 -36.67 -1.01
N VAL A 265 12.45 -36.86 -2.23
CA VAL A 265 13.15 -38.11 -2.55
C VAL A 265 14.49 -38.08 -1.81
N LEU A 266 14.45 -38.46 -0.52
CA LEU A 266 15.67 -38.71 0.25
C LEU A 266 16.49 -39.74 -0.54
N PRO A 267 17.77 -39.47 -0.87
CA PRO A 267 18.60 -40.47 -1.53
C PRO A 267 18.66 -41.69 -0.61
N THR A 268 18.10 -42.82 -1.06
CA THR A 268 18.24 -44.10 -0.36
C THR A 268 19.71 -44.45 -0.33
N VAL A 269 20.39 -44.10 0.76
CA VAL A 269 21.83 -44.32 0.92
C VAL A 269 22.06 -45.81 0.84
N ALA A 270 22.52 -46.27 -0.32
CA ALA A 270 22.87 -47.66 -0.52
C ALA A 270 23.84 -48.07 0.59
N PRO A 271 23.53 -49.11 1.38
CA PRO A 271 24.32 -49.45 2.56
C PRO A 271 25.77 -49.64 2.13
N SER A 272 26.69 -48.92 2.77
CA SER A 272 28.10 -48.92 2.36
C SER A 272 28.62 -50.35 2.26
N TYR A 273 29.54 -50.62 1.33
CA TYR A 273 29.95 -52.00 1.04
C TYR A 273 30.40 -52.77 2.31
N ASN A 274 30.98 -52.08 3.29
CA ASN A 274 31.33 -52.60 4.62
C ASN A 274 30.15 -53.17 5.41
N VAL A 275 28.95 -52.57 5.33
CA VAL A 275 27.73 -53.06 5.99
C VAL A 275 27.21 -54.30 5.27
N ILE A 276 27.28 -54.33 3.94
CA ILE A 276 26.90 -55.49 3.14
C ILE A 276 27.86 -56.67 3.43
N THR A 277 29.17 -56.45 3.38
CA THR A 277 30.18 -57.50 3.65
C THR A 277 30.13 -57.98 5.09
N ALA A 278 30.00 -57.09 6.09
CA ALA A 278 29.84 -57.49 7.49
C ALA A 278 28.59 -58.36 7.69
N SER A 279 27.45 -57.97 7.09
CA SER A 279 26.21 -58.75 7.15
C SER A 279 26.39 -60.13 6.50
N SER A 280 27.03 -60.20 5.32
CA SER A 280 27.34 -61.47 4.65
C SER A 280 28.27 -62.37 5.47
N ILE A 281 29.31 -61.80 6.09
CA ILE A 281 30.26 -62.53 6.94
C ILE A 281 29.56 -63.09 8.18
N ILE A 282 28.68 -62.32 8.83
CA ILE A 282 27.89 -62.79 9.98
C ILE A 282 26.99 -63.97 9.59
N ILE A 283 26.31 -63.89 8.44
CA ILE A 283 25.46 -64.98 7.93
C ILE A 283 26.29 -66.24 7.66
N VAL A 284 27.47 -66.10 7.01
CA VAL A 284 28.37 -67.24 6.74
C VAL A 284 28.87 -67.88 8.06
N ILE A 285 29.28 -67.07 9.04
CA ILE A 285 29.68 -67.58 10.37
C ILE A 285 28.51 -68.31 11.05
N PHE A 286 27.28 -67.81 10.96
CA PHE A 286 26.11 -68.45 11.56
C PHE A 286 25.78 -69.79 10.89
N VAL A 287 25.88 -69.88 9.56
CA VAL A 287 25.72 -71.14 8.81
C VAL A 287 26.84 -72.14 9.14
N LEU A 288 28.09 -71.68 9.30
CA LEU A 288 29.20 -72.53 9.76
C LEU A 288 28.98 -73.03 11.18
N ALA A 289 28.50 -72.18 12.10
CA ALA A 289 28.16 -72.58 13.46
C ALA A 289 27.03 -73.63 13.50
N ILE A 290 25.96 -73.44 12.71
CA ILE A 290 24.86 -74.41 12.58
C ILE A 290 25.35 -75.73 11.99
N THR A 291 26.17 -75.71 10.93
CA THR A 291 26.66 -76.95 10.28
C THR A 291 27.70 -77.69 11.12
N LEU A 292 28.50 -76.99 11.95
CA LEU A 292 29.35 -77.60 12.96
C LEU A 292 28.52 -78.19 14.10
N ALA A 293 27.53 -77.46 14.64
CA ALA A 293 26.62 -77.97 15.66
C ALA A 293 25.86 -79.22 15.17
N ALA A 294 25.38 -79.23 13.92
CA ALA A 294 24.72 -80.38 13.30
C ALA A 294 25.66 -81.59 13.01
N ARG A 295 26.99 -81.42 13.11
CA ARG A 295 27.97 -82.51 13.04
C ARG A 295 28.51 -82.95 14.41
N TYR A 296 28.51 -82.08 15.41
CA TYR A 296 29.03 -82.37 16.75
C TYR A 296 27.95 -82.69 17.79
N LEU A 297 26.69 -82.33 17.57
CA LEU A 297 25.56 -82.88 18.31
C LEU A 297 25.31 -84.33 17.83
N PRO A 298 25.41 -85.35 18.71
CA PRO A 298 25.10 -86.71 18.32
C PRO A 298 23.64 -86.82 17.87
N ARG A 299 23.39 -87.54 16.77
CA ARG A 299 22.05 -88.05 16.49
C ARG A 299 21.68 -89.03 17.60
N HIS A 300 20.84 -88.61 18.54
CA HIS A 300 20.19 -89.51 19.50
C HIS A 300 19.19 -90.40 18.77
N VAL A 301 19.71 -91.46 18.12
CA VAL A 301 18.93 -92.58 17.62
C VAL A 301 18.46 -93.37 18.84
N CYS A 302 17.23 -93.09 19.29
CA CYS A 302 16.62 -93.83 20.39
C CYS A 302 16.17 -95.21 19.89
N SER A 303 17.04 -96.20 20.00
CA SER A 303 16.74 -97.58 19.60
C SER A 303 16.03 -98.36 20.70
N HIS A 304 14.81 -98.81 20.39
CA HIS A 304 14.20 -100.05 20.88
C HIS A 304 13.61 -100.09 22.32
N CYS A 305 12.32 -99.74 22.41
CA CYS A 305 11.36 -100.58 23.15
C CYS A 305 10.42 -101.26 22.13
N CYS A 306 9.93 -102.46 22.42
CA CYS A 306 9.38 -103.36 21.39
C CYS A 306 7.87 -103.59 21.48
N LYS A 307 7.31 -103.97 20.32
CA LYS A 307 5.93 -104.32 19.94
C LYS A 307 5.04 -104.97 21.02
N CYS A 308 3.73 -104.77 20.86
CA CYS A 308 2.84 -105.90 20.56
C CYS A 308 1.65 -105.50 19.66
N GLN A 309 0.93 -106.52 19.18
CA GLN A 309 -0.25 -106.53 18.29
C GLN A 309 -1.58 -106.30 19.08
N ASP A 310 -2.80 -106.25 18.51
CA ASP A 310 -3.33 -106.69 17.19
C ASP A 310 -4.52 -105.82 16.68
N SER A 311 -5.27 -106.30 15.69
CA SER A 311 -6.38 -105.63 14.95
C SER A 311 -7.77 -105.63 15.62
N VAL A 312 -8.70 -104.79 15.11
CA VAL A 312 -10.16 -105.07 14.88
C VAL A 312 -10.82 -103.91 14.10
N GLU A 313 -12.06 -104.09 13.61
CA GLU A 313 -12.73 -103.38 12.52
C GLU A 313 -14.00 -102.57 12.94
N GLN A 314 -14.59 -101.84 11.97
CA GLN A 314 -15.89 -101.15 11.93
C GLN A 314 -15.99 -99.78 12.67
N ASN A 315 -16.50 -98.66 12.12
CA ASN A 315 -17.47 -98.32 11.03
C ASN A 315 -18.94 -98.20 11.51
N VAL A 316 -19.77 -97.43 10.78
CA VAL A 316 -21.17 -97.01 11.05
C VAL A 316 -21.30 -95.77 11.97
N LYS A 317 -21.46 -94.53 11.44
CA LYS A 317 -22.71 -93.72 11.16
C LYS A 317 -23.41 -93.15 12.43
N GLU A 318 -24.33 -92.17 12.41
CA GLU A 318 -25.13 -91.53 11.33
C GLU A 318 -25.58 -90.07 11.65
N GLY A 319 -25.95 -89.30 10.60
CA GLY A 319 -26.99 -88.24 10.64
C GLY A 319 -26.52 -86.76 10.71
N THR A 320 -27.16 -85.76 10.06
CA THR A 320 -28.30 -85.73 9.10
C THR A 320 -28.26 -84.47 8.21
N LYS A 321 -28.94 -84.48 7.04
CA LYS A 321 -29.04 -83.44 5.96
C LYS A 321 -30.37 -83.69 5.16
N PRO A 322 -30.84 -82.94 4.13
CA PRO A 322 -30.69 -81.53 3.68
C PRO A 322 -31.98 -80.71 4.03
N PRO A 323 -32.77 -79.96 3.19
CA PRO A 323 -32.75 -79.58 1.73
C PRO A 323 -31.65 -78.56 1.33
N VAL A 324 -31.41 -78.08 0.08
CA VAL A 324 -31.99 -78.20 -1.30
C VAL A 324 -33.05 -77.17 -1.74
N SER A 325 -32.68 -76.19 -2.61
CA SER A 325 -33.28 -75.98 -3.96
C SER A 325 -32.54 -74.93 -4.85
N SER A 326 -32.46 -75.19 -6.17
CA SER A 326 -32.40 -74.30 -7.37
C SER A 326 -31.66 -72.94 -7.33
N LYS A 327 -30.64 -72.63 -8.17
CA LYS A 327 -30.53 -72.62 -9.67
C LYS A 327 -31.15 -71.37 -10.35
N VAL A 328 -30.32 -70.58 -11.07
CA VAL A 328 -30.58 -69.98 -12.42
C VAL A 328 -29.32 -69.27 -12.96
N THR A 329 -29.23 -69.07 -14.28
CA THR A 329 -28.06 -68.58 -15.05
C THR A 329 -28.36 -67.24 -15.76
N SER A 330 -27.42 -66.28 -15.73
CA SER A 330 -27.15 -65.21 -16.73
C SER A 330 -25.89 -64.45 -16.27
N GLU A 331 -24.87 -64.03 -17.04
CA GLU A 331 -24.64 -63.79 -18.48
C GLU A 331 -24.89 -62.34 -18.98
N THR A 332 -23.92 -61.81 -19.75
CA THR A 332 -23.92 -60.57 -20.57
C THR A 332 -24.02 -59.17 -19.92
N SER A 333 -22.89 -58.45 -19.96
CA SER A 333 -22.69 -57.09 -20.54
C SER A 333 -23.88 -56.17 -20.85
N PHE A 334 -23.73 -54.85 -20.62
CA PHE A 334 -23.39 -53.87 -21.68
C PHE A 334 -23.12 -52.44 -21.16
N VAL A 335 -22.49 -51.62 -22.01
CA VAL A 335 -22.16 -50.17 -21.90
C VAL A 335 -21.11 -49.81 -20.84
#